data_AF-A0A7S0C5U7-F1
#
_entry.id   AF-A0A7S0C5U7-F1
#
_cell.length_a   1.000
_cell.length_b   1.000
_cell.length_c   1.000
_cell.angle_alpha   90.00
_cell.angle_beta   90.00
_cell.angle_gamma   90.00
#
_symmetry.space_group_name_H-M   'P 1'
#
loop_
_entity.id
_entity.type
_entity.pdbx_description
1 polymer ?
#
loop_
_entity_poly.entity_id
_entity_poly.type
_entity_poly.pdbx_seq_one_letter_code
_entity_poly.pdbx_strand_id
1 'polypeptide(L)'
;MTKNHVALLEQFGFRWKASSDTVSWDAMFEQLNSYYTFHGDSLVPRNYESNAKLSEWVCQLRKWYKLFQSGGKSSLNKSRIAQLDTVEFVWSFSKNEEDFSTMLKELQKYNETFGNCDVSFNFPLNQHLGRWVMEQRKSYKMRCEGKASSITPNQVTALENIGFSWSIDEWDNMFYELGRYHAWFGDCDVPQDFENQNLSKWVAEQRQNLKLHDEGKESELKMEQVNALTSLCFASATRGNDV
;
A
#
# COMPACT_ATOMS: atom_id res chain seq x y z
N MET A 1 -40.65 37.56 7.13
CA MET A 1 -40.34 36.12 7.03
C MET A 1 -40.99 35.40 8.20
N THR A 2 -41.69 34.29 7.94
CA THR A 2 -42.28 33.45 9.00
C THR A 2 -41.22 32.52 9.59
N LYS A 3 -41.35 32.14 10.87
CA LYS A 3 -40.40 31.23 11.55
C LYS A 3 -40.19 29.92 10.79
N ASN A 4 -41.22 29.43 10.09
CA ASN A 4 -41.17 28.21 9.28
C ASN A 4 -40.26 28.34 8.04
N HIS A 5 -40.19 29.52 7.42
CA HIS A 5 -39.31 29.75 6.27
C HIS A 5 -37.82 29.74 6.67
N VAL A 6 -37.50 30.26 7.85
CA VAL A 6 -36.11 30.27 8.37
C VAL A 6 -35.65 28.84 8.69
N ALA A 7 -36.50 28.04 9.35
CA ALA A 7 -36.19 26.65 9.67
C ALA A 7 -35.98 25.77 8.42
N LEU A 8 -36.75 26.02 7.36
CA LEU A 8 -36.59 25.32 6.07
C LEU A 8 -35.26 25.68 5.41
N LEU A 9 -34.89 26.97 5.39
CA LEU A 9 -33.63 27.43 4.82
C LEU A 9 -32.41 26.93 5.62
N GLU A 10 -32.52 26.82 6.94
CA GLU A 10 -31.50 26.18 7.78
C GLU A 10 -31.37 24.68 7.51
N GLN A 11 -32.50 23.99 7.27
CA GLN A 11 -32.52 22.58 6.89
C GLN A 11 -31.79 22.32 5.56
N PHE A 12 -31.91 23.24 4.60
CA PHE A 12 -31.19 23.19 3.31
C PHE A 12 -29.79 23.82 3.36
N GLY A 13 -29.30 24.25 4.54
CA GLY A 13 -27.94 24.75 4.70
C GLY A 13 -27.68 26.12 4.08
N PHE A 14 -28.72 26.94 3.91
CA PHE A 14 -28.61 28.29 3.36
C PHE A 14 -27.74 29.19 4.26
N ARG A 15 -26.69 29.78 3.68
CA ARG A 15 -25.79 30.71 4.39
C ARG A 15 -26.28 32.15 4.26
N TRP A 16 -26.57 32.78 5.39
CA TRP A 16 -27.05 34.17 5.46
C TRP A 16 -25.98 35.25 5.22
N LYS A 17 -24.69 34.89 5.22
CA LYS A 17 -23.58 35.78 4.86
C LYS A 17 -22.72 35.12 3.78
N ALA A 18 -22.67 35.75 2.61
CA ALA A 18 -21.68 35.44 1.58
C ALA A 18 -20.35 36.09 1.97
N SER A 19 -19.34 35.29 2.29
CA SER A 19 -17.94 35.71 2.28
C SER A 19 -17.40 35.38 0.88
N SER A 20 -16.72 36.33 0.25
CA SER A 20 -16.24 36.23 -1.14
C SER A 20 -15.18 35.14 -1.38
N ASP A 21 -14.66 34.50 -0.31
CA ASP A 21 -13.46 33.68 -0.38
C ASP A 21 -13.70 32.19 -0.04
N THR A 22 -14.95 31.78 0.22
CA THR A 22 -15.25 30.38 0.57
C THR A 22 -15.74 29.60 -0.65
N VAL A 23 -14.96 28.60 -1.08
CA VAL A 23 -15.41 27.56 -2.03
C VAL A 23 -16.71 26.93 -1.51
N SER A 24 -17.70 26.76 -2.40
CA SER A 24 -19.02 26.22 -2.03
C SER A 24 -18.92 24.77 -1.59
N TRP A 25 -19.89 24.31 -0.78
CA TRP A 25 -19.99 22.92 -0.34
C TRP A 25 -19.96 21.95 -1.52
N ASP A 26 -20.77 22.23 -2.56
CA ASP A 26 -20.91 21.36 -3.73
C ASP A 26 -19.57 21.21 -4.48
N ALA A 27 -18.80 22.29 -4.60
CA ALA A 27 -17.49 22.25 -5.26
C ALA A 27 -16.43 21.45 -4.47
N MET A 28 -16.51 21.44 -3.13
CA MET A 28 -15.63 20.60 -2.31
C MET A 28 -16.08 19.14 -2.30
N PHE A 29 -17.39 18.90 -2.29
CA PHE A 29 -17.95 17.55 -2.37
C PHE A 29 -17.59 16.88 -3.71
N GLU A 30 -17.65 17.61 -4.82
CA GLU A 30 -17.24 17.09 -6.13
C GLU A 30 -15.77 16.67 -6.17
N GLN A 31 -14.89 17.43 -5.51
CA GLN A 31 -13.48 17.07 -5.37
C GLN A 31 -13.28 15.79 -4.54
N LEU A 32 -14.06 15.62 -3.46
CA LEU A 32 -14.05 14.39 -2.67
C LEU A 32 -14.59 13.20 -3.48
N ASN A 33 -15.64 13.40 -4.28
CA ASN A 33 -16.19 12.36 -5.16
C ASN A 33 -15.18 11.94 -6.24
N SER A 34 -14.46 12.90 -6.82
CA SER A 34 -13.37 12.64 -7.77
C SER A 34 -12.25 11.85 -7.10
N TYR A 35 -11.86 12.23 -5.88
CA TYR A 35 -10.89 11.48 -5.08
C TYR A 35 -11.37 10.04 -4.83
N TYR A 36 -12.61 9.86 -4.39
CA TYR A 36 -13.21 8.55 -4.13
C TYR A 36 -13.26 7.68 -5.38
N THR A 37 -13.62 8.24 -6.52
CA THR A 37 -13.66 7.51 -7.80
C THR A 37 -12.26 7.05 -8.23
N PHE A 38 -11.24 7.88 -8.02
CA PHE A 38 -9.88 7.56 -8.43
C PHE A 38 -9.16 6.62 -7.45
N HIS A 39 -9.35 6.80 -6.14
CA HIS A 39 -8.64 6.06 -5.09
C HIS A 39 -9.42 4.86 -4.56
N GLY A 40 -10.74 4.81 -4.78
CA GLY A 40 -11.64 3.79 -4.23
C GLY A 40 -11.99 3.99 -2.75
N ASP A 41 -11.62 5.12 -2.15
CA ASP A 41 -11.89 5.43 -0.75
C ASP A 41 -12.00 6.95 -0.49
N SER A 42 -12.53 7.31 0.68
CA SER A 42 -12.68 8.71 1.13
C SER A 42 -11.58 9.17 2.08
N LEU A 43 -10.45 8.45 2.10
CA LEU A 43 -9.35 8.58 3.06
C LEU A 43 -8.31 9.60 2.60
N VAL A 44 -8.78 10.83 2.37
CA VAL A 44 -7.89 11.92 1.94
C VAL A 44 -6.77 12.13 2.96
N PRO A 45 -5.48 12.05 2.56
CA PRO A 45 -4.34 12.24 3.45
C PRO A 45 -4.33 13.63 4.06
N ARG A 46 -3.83 13.75 5.29
CA ARG A 46 -3.77 15.04 6.01
C ARG A 46 -2.90 16.08 5.29
N ASN A 47 -1.85 15.63 4.61
CA ASN A 47 -0.95 16.45 3.80
C ASN A 47 -1.07 16.04 2.33
N TYR A 48 -2.28 16.08 1.78
CA TYR A 48 -2.49 15.73 0.37
C TYR A 48 -1.94 16.84 -0.54
N GLU A 49 -0.70 16.67 -0.98
CA GLU A 49 0.06 17.68 -1.76
C GLU A 49 -0.66 18.11 -3.04
N SER A 50 -1.31 17.18 -3.73
CA SER A 50 -2.08 17.47 -4.95
C SER A 50 -3.28 18.40 -4.69
N ASN A 51 -3.83 18.41 -3.47
CA ASN A 51 -4.95 19.27 -3.11
C ASN A 51 -5.04 19.54 -1.60
N ALA A 52 -4.24 20.50 -1.13
CA ALA A 52 -4.22 20.92 0.27
C ALA A 52 -5.60 21.40 0.77
N LYS A 53 -6.38 22.07 -0.08
CA LYS A 53 -7.72 22.56 0.28
C LYS A 53 -8.68 21.42 0.59
N LEU A 54 -8.64 20.32 -0.18
CA LEU A 54 -9.44 19.13 0.07
C LEU A 54 -9.04 18.47 1.40
N SER A 55 -7.73 18.32 1.68
CA SER A 55 -7.27 17.73 2.94
C SER A 55 -7.71 18.53 4.17
N GLU A 56 -7.65 19.86 4.09
CA GLU A 56 -8.12 20.73 5.16
C GLU A 56 -9.63 20.61 5.35
N TRP A 57 -10.39 20.62 4.25
CA TRP A 57 -11.85 20.49 4.29
C TRP A 57 -12.30 19.15 4.89
N VAL A 58 -11.68 18.03 4.51
CA VAL A 58 -11.94 16.70 5.11
C VAL A 58 -11.64 16.70 6.61
N CYS A 59 -10.56 17.36 7.05
CA CYS A 59 -10.29 17.53 8.48
C CYS A 59 -11.39 18.33 9.19
N GLN A 60 -11.94 19.37 8.54
CA GLN A 60 -13.05 20.14 9.09
C GLN A 60 -14.36 19.34 9.13
N LEU A 61 -14.66 18.51 8.12
CA LEU A 61 -15.82 17.61 8.11
C LEU A 61 -15.84 16.73 9.36
N ARG A 62 -14.71 16.10 9.70
CA ARG A 62 -14.59 15.24 10.89
C ARG A 62 -14.82 16.00 12.20
N LYS A 63 -14.35 17.26 12.29
CA LYS A 63 -14.64 18.14 13.45
C LYS A 63 -16.12 18.53 13.52
N TRP A 64 -16.71 18.93 12.40
CA TRP A 64 -18.13 19.27 12.30
C TRP A 64 -19.03 18.08 12.64
N TYR A 65 -18.61 16.86 12.33
CA TYR A 65 -19.39 15.66 12.65
C TYR A 65 -19.42 15.40 14.15
N LYS A 66 -18.27 15.50 14.82
CA LYS A 66 -18.21 15.43 16.30
C LYS A 66 -19.13 16.47 16.95
N LEU A 67 -19.11 17.71 16.45
CA LEU A 67 -20.00 18.78 16.91
C LEU A 67 -21.48 18.47 16.64
N PHE A 68 -21.80 17.94 15.46
CA PHE A 68 -23.16 17.54 15.09
C PHE A 68 -23.68 16.44 16.02
N GLN A 69 -22.87 15.43 16.30
CA GLN A 69 -23.22 14.33 17.21
C GLN A 69 -23.42 14.79 18.66
N SER A 70 -22.64 15.77 19.12
CA SER A 70 -22.78 16.32 20.47
C SER A 70 -23.87 17.40 20.60
N GLY A 71 -24.67 17.63 19.56
CA GLY A 71 -25.69 18.69 19.54
C GLY A 71 -25.14 20.12 19.50
N GLY A 72 -23.85 20.27 19.19
CA GLY A 72 -23.18 21.55 19.04
C GLY A 72 -23.46 22.22 17.68
N LYS A 73 -23.01 23.47 17.55
CA LYS A 73 -23.15 24.23 16.29
C LYS A 73 -22.23 23.64 15.22
N SER A 74 -22.80 22.98 14.22
CA SER A 74 -22.08 22.34 13.12
C SER A 74 -22.45 22.97 11.76
N SER A 75 -21.51 22.93 10.81
CA SER A 75 -21.81 23.22 9.40
C SER A 75 -22.33 21.98 8.65
N LEU A 76 -22.34 20.81 9.30
CA LEU A 76 -23.03 19.62 8.81
C LEU A 76 -24.50 19.65 9.20
N ASN A 77 -25.33 19.20 8.27
CA ASN A 77 -26.73 18.91 8.47
C ASN A 77 -27.02 17.50 7.91
N LYS A 78 -28.23 17.00 8.13
CA LYS A 78 -28.63 15.65 7.69
C LYS A 78 -28.46 15.44 6.18
N SER A 79 -28.74 16.45 5.36
CA SER A 79 -28.60 16.36 3.90
C SER A 79 -27.15 16.23 3.46
N ARG A 80 -26.24 16.99 4.09
CA ARG A 80 -24.80 16.93 3.83
C ARG A 80 -24.16 15.63 4.30
N ILE A 81 -24.64 15.08 5.42
CA ILE A 81 -24.23 13.74 5.87
C ILE A 81 -24.68 12.70 4.85
N ALA A 82 -25.94 12.75 4.41
CA ALA A 82 -26.45 11.83 3.40
C ALA A 82 -25.68 11.91 2.07
N GLN A 83 -25.20 13.10 1.67
CA GLN A 83 -24.30 13.23 0.52
C GLN A 83 -22.95 12.55 0.77
N LEU A 84 -22.34 12.77 1.92
CA LEU A 84 -21.06 12.13 2.29
C LEU A 84 -21.18 10.60 2.43
N ASP A 85 -22.35 10.09 2.80
CA ASP A 85 -22.62 8.65 2.82
C ASP A 85 -22.57 8.02 1.43
N THR A 86 -22.85 8.78 0.34
CA THR A 86 -22.76 8.27 -1.04
C THR A 86 -21.34 7.97 -1.51
N VAL A 87 -20.33 8.55 -0.85
CA VAL A 87 -18.90 8.30 -1.08
C VAL A 87 -18.28 7.54 0.09
N GLU A 88 -19.12 6.85 0.87
CA GLU A 88 -18.72 6.07 2.05
C GLU A 88 -17.73 6.84 2.94
N PHE A 89 -18.08 8.10 3.26
CA PHE A 89 -17.16 9.00 3.93
C PHE A 89 -16.74 8.48 5.31
N VAL A 90 -15.43 8.30 5.52
CA VAL A 90 -14.88 7.79 6.78
C VAL A 90 -14.73 8.92 7.81
N TRP A 91 -15.71 8.98 8.71
CA TRP A 91 -15.80 9.99 9.78
C TRP A 91 -14.73 9.87 10.86
N SER A 92 -14.28 8.65 11.17
CA SER A 92 -13.21 8.38 12.11
C SER A 92 -12.09 7.67 11.38
N PHE A 93 -10.95 8.35 11.27
CA PHE A 93 -9.75 7.77 10.67
C PHE A 93 -8.71 7.57 11.76
N SER A 94 -8.33 6.32 12.01
CA SER A 94 -7.35 5.92 13.00
C SER A 94 -5.93 6.19 12.50
N LYS A 95 -4.95 6.26 13.41
CA LYS A 95 -3.54 6.39 13.05
C LYS A 95 -3.07 5.28 12.08
N ASN A 96 -3.54 4.06 12.30
CA ASN A 96 -3.21 2.88 11.47
C ASN A 96 -3.60 3.07 9.99
N GLU A 97 -4.62 3.86 9.78
CA GLU A 97 -5.26 4.13 8.51
C GLU A 97 -4.46 5.22 7.74
N GLU A 98 -3.93 6.22 8.45
CA GLU A 98 -2.95 7.20 7.93
C GLU A 98 -1.61 6.54 7.60
N ASP A 99 -1.17 5.61 8.45
CA ASP A 99 0.01 4.80 8.22
C ASP A 99 -0.16 3.91 6.97
N PHE A 100 -1.34 3.32 6.75
CA PHE A 100 -1.65 2.52 5.55
C PHE A 100 -1.54 3.35 4.26
N SER A 101 -2.20 4.52 4.20
CA SER A 101 -2.16 5.37 3.00
C SER A 101 -0.73 5.82 2.65
N THR A 102 0.07 6.10 3.68
CA THR A 102 1.47 6.48 3.51
C THR A 102 2.30 5.31 2.96
N MET A 103 2.17 4.12 3.55
CA MET A 103 2.92 2.95 3.10
C MET A 103 2.48 2.45 1.71
N LEU A 104 1.20 2.57 1.37
CA LEU A 104 0.70 2.24 0.03
C LEU A 104 1.38 3.09 -1.05
N LYS A 105 1.58 4.40 -0.80
CA LYS A 105 2.32 5.29 -1.71
C LYS A 105 3.79 4.90 -1.85
N GLU A 106 4.44 4.54 -0.74
CA GLU A 106 5.82 4.05 -0.78
C GLU A 106 5.94 2.74 -1.56
N LEU A 107 4.95 1.86 -1.45
CA LEU A 107 4.88 0.64 -2.26
C LEU A 107 4.64 0.92 -3.74
N GLN A 108 3.81 1.91 -4.09
CA GLN A 108 3.62 2.36 -5.48
C GLN A 108 4.94 2.83 -6.09
N LYS A 109 5.70 3.68 -5.38
CA LYS A 109 7.04 4.11 -5.83
C LYS A 109 8.00 2.95 -6.01
N TYR A 110 7.96 1.97 -5.11
CA TYR A 110 8.73 0.74 -5.26
C TYR A 110 8.34 0.00 -6.54
N ASN A 111 7.05 -0.18 -6.80
CA ASN A 111 6.56 -0.82 -8.01
C ASN A 111 6.95 -0.06 -9.29
N GLU A 112 6.88 1.27 -9.29
CA GLU A 112 7.37 2.09 -10.41
C GLU A 112 8.87 1.90 -10.68
N THR A 113 9.66 1.63 -9.65
CA THR A 113 11.12 1.45 -9.74
C THR A 113 11.52 0.03 -10.13
N PHE A 114 10.81 -0.98 -9.61
CA PHE A 114 11.21 -2.38 -9.68
C PHE A 114 10.24 -3.27 -10.48
N GLY A 115 9.09 -2.74 -10.89
CA GLY A 115 8.08 -3.44 -11.69
C GLY A 115 7.28 -4.50 -10.93
N ASN A 116 7.38 -4.55 -9.60
CA ASN A 116 6.63 -5.46 -8.74
C ASN A 116 6.40 -4.85 -7.34
N CYS A 117 5.57 -5.51 -6.53
CA CYS A 117 5.33 -5.13 -5.13
C CYS A 117 6.06 -6.06 -4.14
N ASP A 118 7.05 -6.82 -4.60
CA ASP A 118 7.78 -7.80 -3.80
C ASP A 118 8.95 -7.14 -3.07
N VAL A 119 8.59 -6.46 -1.99
CA VAL A 119 9.57 -5.80 -1.12
C VAL A 119 10.14 -6.81 -0.14
N SER A 120 11.44 -7.04 -0.24
CA SER A 120 12.20 -7.86 0.73
C SER A 120 12.04 -7.31 2.15
N PHE A 121 11.92 -8.21 3.13
CA PHE A 121 11.80 -7.84 4.54
C PHE A 121 12.96 -6.95 5.02
N ASN A 122 14.17 -7.18 4.49
CA ASN A 122 15.38 -6.42 4.81
C ASN A 122 15.69 -5.36 3.73
N PHE A 123 14.68 -4.82 3.06
CA PHE A 123 14.89 -3.83 2.00
C PHE A 123 15.72 -2.64 2.52
N PRO A 124 16.96 -2.43 2.01
CA PRO A 124 17.93 -1.55 2.66
C PRO A 124 17.56 -0.07 2.57
N LEU A 125 16.84 0.33 1.52
CA LEU A 125 16.40 1.72 1.36
C LEU A 125 15.21 2.07 2.25
N ASN A 126 14.37 1.08 2.61
CA ASN A 126 13.20 1.28 3.46
C ASN A 126 12.77 -0.02 4.14
N GLN A 127 13.39 -0.33 5.28
CA GLN A 127 13.06 -1.55 6.05
C GLN A 127 11.62 -1.53 6.60
N HIS A 128 11.03 -0.34 6.80
CA HIS A 128 9.65 -0.23 7.26
C HIS A 128 8.67 -0.73 6.21
N LEU A 129 8.92 -0.44 4.93
CA LEU A 129 8.10 -0.90 3.82
C LEU A 129 8.10 -2.44 3.72
N GLY A 130 9.27 -3.08 3.81
CA GLY A 130 9.38 -4.55 3.76
C GLY A 130 8.60 -5.24 4.88
N ARG A 131 8.67 -4.71 6.11
CA ARG A 131 7.88 -5.19 7.25
C ARG A 131 6.39 -5.00 7.02
N TRP A 132 5.99 -3.82 6.57
CA TRP A 132 4.59 -3.49 6.33
C TRP A 132 3.96 -4.40 5.26
N VAL A 133 4.66 -4.67 4.16
CA VAL A 133 4.23 -5.61 3.10
C VAL A 133 3.97 -7.02 3.67
N MET A 134 4.89 -7.51 4.51
CA MET A 134 4.72 -8.81 5.18
C MET A 134 3.52 -8.84 6.13
N GLU A 135 3.27 -7.75 6.85
CA GLU A 135 2.09 -7.62 7.71
C GLU A 135 0.77 -7.64 6.92
N GLN A 136 0.74 -7.04 5.71
CA GLN A 136 -0.45 -7.09 4.85
C GLN A 136 -0.74 -8.52 4.40
N ARG A 137 0.29 -9.25 3.93
CA ARG A 137 0.17 -10.66 3.52
C ARG A 137 -0.31 -11.56 4.65
N LYS A 138 0.26 -11.39 5.84
CA LYS A 138 -0.16 -12.12 7.05
C LYS A 138 -1.61 -11.81 7.42
N SER A 139 -1.99 -10.54 7.42
CA SER A 139 -3.35 -10.10 7.77
C SER A 139 -4.38 -10.63 6.76
N TYR A 140 -4.06 -10.63 5.47
CA TYR A 140 -4.91 -11.21 4.44
C TYR A 140 -5.07 -12.72 4.60
N LYS A 141 -3.98 -13.45 4.85
CA LYS A 141 -4.05 -14.90 5.13
C LYS A 141 -4.97 -15.20 6.31
N MET A 142 -4.82 -14.47 7.43
CA MET A 142 -5.70 -14.63 8.59
C MET A 142 -7.17 -14.38 8.24
N ARG A 143 -7.45 -13.36 7.41
CA ARG A 143 -8.80 -13.06 6.92
C ARG A 143 -9.38 -14.22 6.10
N CYS A 144 -8.60 -14.78 5.18
CA CYS A 144 -9.02 -15.93 4.36
C CYS A 144 -9.29 -17.19 5.20
N GLU A 145 -8.55 -17.37 6.29
CA GLU A 145 -8.76 -18.46 7.26
C GLU A 145 -9.93 -18.21 8.22
N GLY A 146 -10.68 -17.10 8.07
CA GLY A 146 -11.78 -16.73 8.95
C GLY A 146 -11.35 -16.27 10.35
N LYS A 147 -10.06 -15.97 10.54
CA LYS A 147 -9.51 -15.48 11.80
C LYS A 147 -9.65 -13.95 11.89
N ALA A 148 -9.57 -13.43 13.11
CA ALA A 148 -9.51 -11.99 13.34
C ALA A 148 -8.31 -11.38 12.60
N SER A 149 -8.57 -10.33 11.82
CA SER A 149 -7.57 -9.64 11.00
C SER A 149 -7.84 -8.14 11.02
N SER A 150 -6.78 -7.35 10.95
CA SER A 150 -6.85 -5.88 10.87
C SER A 150 -7.03 -5.36 9.44
N ILE A 151 -6.91 -6.21 8.42
CA ILE A 151 -7.02 -5.76 7.02
C ILE A 151 -8.48 -5.59 6.59
N THR A 152 -8.81 -4.40 6.12
CA THR A 152 -10.15 -4.06 5.66
C THR A 152 -10.34 -4.42 4.17
N PRO A 153 -11.60 -4.60 3.70
CA PRO A 153 -11.87 -4.83 2.27
C PRO A 153 -11.27 -3.74 1.36
N ASN A 154 -11.38 -2.46 1.76
CA ASN A 154 -10.86 -1.35 0.96
C ASN A 154 -9.34 -1.37 0.86
N GLN A 155 -8.64 -1.75 1.94
CA GLN A 155 -7.19 -1.95 1.92
C GLN A 155 -6.78 -3.09 0.98
N VAL A 156 -7.57 -4.18 0.93
CA VAL A 156 -7.36 -5.27 -0.01
C VAL A 156 -7.48 -4.78 -1.45
N THR A 157 -8.58 -4.11 -1.78
CA THR A 157 -8.81 -3.56 -3.12
C THR A 157 -7.72 -2.55 -3.52
N ALA A 158 -7.30 -1.68 -2.61
CA ALA A 158 -6.25 -0.70 -2.87
C ALA A 158 -4.89 -1.35 -3.19
N LEU A 159 -4.56 -2.47 -2.53
CA LEU A 159 -3.37 -3.26 -2.81
C LEU A 159 -3.49 -4.01 -4.14
N GLU A 160 -4.63 -4.63 -4.42
CA GLU A 160 -4.87 -5.34 -5.68
C GLU A 160 -4.80 -4.39 -6.89
N ASN A 161 -5.28 -3.16 -6.76
CA ASN A 161 -5.23 -2.13 -7.81
C ASN A 161 -3.80 -1.74 -8.23
N ILE A 162 -2.80 -1.95 -7.37
CA ILE A 162 -1.40 -1.68 -7.68
C ILE A 162 -0.64 -2.96 -8.08
N GLY A 163 -1.34 -4.06 -8.32
CA GLY A 163 -0.75 -5.34 -8.70
C GLY A 163 -0.09 -6.08 -7.53
N PHE A 164 -0.53 -5.84 -6.28
CA PHE A 164 0.03 -6.52 -5.12
C PHE A 164 -0.28 -8.02 -5.12
N SER A 165 0.76 -8.86 -5.07
CA SER A 165 0.59 -10.29 -4.86
C SER A 165 0.51 -10.66 -3.38
N TRP A 166 -0.59 -11.31 -2.99
CA TRP A 166 -0.83 -11.82 -1.63
C TRP A 166 0.03 -13.05 -1.28
N SER A 167 0.48 -13.79 -2.29
CA SER A 167 1.42 -14.90 -2.15
C SER A 167 2.75 -14.52 -2.77
N ILE A 168 3.81 -14.67 -2.00
CA ILE A 168 5.18 -14.62 -2.52
C ILE A 168 5.52 -16.05 -2.89
N ASP A 169 5.87 -16.29 -4.14
CA ASP A 169 6.61 -17.50 -4.45
C ASP A 169 8.04 -17.32 -3.89
N GLU A 170 8.44 -18.20 -2.97
CA GLU A 170 9.74 -18.09 -2.29
C GLU A 170 10.91 -18.10 -3.29
N TRP A 171 10.76 -18.80 -4.41
CA TRP A 171 11.75 -18.82 -5.47
C TRP A 171 11.83 -17.47 -6.17
N ASP A 172 10.70 -16.88 -6.58
CA ASP A 172 10.67 -15.59 -7.27
C ASP A 172 11.32 -14.49 -6.42
N ASN A 173 11.02 -14.46 -5.12
CA ASN A 173 11.56 -13.47 -4.20
C ASN A 173 13.07 -13.64 -3.96
N MET A 174 13.55 -14.88 -3.78
CA MET A 174 15.00 -15.11 -3.61
C MET A 174 15.77 -14.89 -4.92
N PHE A 175 15.19 -15.27 -6.06
CA PHE A 175 15.75 -15.00 -7.38
C PHE A 175 15.85 -13.50 -7.67
N TYR A 176 14.82 -12.73 -7.30
CA TYR A 176 14.83 -11.28 -7.39
C TYR A 176 15.92 -10.65 -6.50
N GLU A 177 16.05 -11.09 -5.26
CA GLU A 177 17.10 -10.62 -4.34
C GLU A 177 18.51 -10.96 -4.87
N LEU A 178 18.69 -12.12 -5.51
CA LEU A 178 19.92 -12.47 -6.20
C LEU A 178 20.19 -11.55 -7.40
N GLY A 179 19.16 -11.22 -8.19
CA GLY A 179 19.27 -10.26 -9.28
C GLY A 179 19.69 -8.86 -8.81
N ARG A 180 19.17 -8.41 -7.66
CA ARG A 180 19.60 -7.15 -7.02
C ARG A 180 21.05 -7.21 -6.56
N TYR A 181 21.46 -8.31 -5.93
CA TYR A 181 22.85 -8.52 -5.56
C TYR A 181 23.76 -8.43 -6.79
N HIS A 182 23.38 -9.11 -7.89
CA HIS A 182 24.11 -9.08 -9.15
C HIS A 182 24.21 -7.67 -9.74
N ALA A 183 23.13 -6.89 -9.71
CA ALA A 183 23.15 -5.52 -10.17
C ALA A 183 24.10 -4.62 -9.34
N TRP A 184 24.25 -4.88 -8.04
CA TRP A 184 25.10 -4.09 -7.15
C TRP A 184 26.58 -4.50 -7.16
N PHE A 185 26.84 -5.80 -7.17
CA PHE A 185 28.19 -6.37 -6.99
C PHE A 185 28.79 -6.88 -8.31
N GLY A 186 27.97 -7.07 -9.35
CA GLY A 186 28.41 -7.54 -10.67
C GLY A 186 28.55 -9.06 -10.80
N ASP A 187 28.22 -9.82 -9.77
CA ASP A 187 28.28 -11.28 -9.73
C ASP A 187 27.17 -11.88 -8.86
N CYS A 188 27.11 -13.21 -8.77
CA CYS A 188 26.17 -13.93 -7.91
C CYS A 188 26.86 -14.64 -6.74
N ASP A 189 28.10 -14.25 -6.42
CA ASP A 189 28.94 -14.86 -5.39
C ASP A 189 28.61 -14.23 -4.03
N VAL A 190 27.39 -14.51 -3.53
CA VAL A 190 26.91 -14.02 -2.23
C VAL A 190 27.70 -14.68 -1.07
N PRO A 191 28.41 -13.91 -0.22
CA PRO A 191 29.15 -14.45 0.91
C PRO A 191 28.24 -15.15 1.93
N GLN A 192 28.77 -16.16 2.63
CA GLN A 192 28.03 -16.86 3.69
C GLN A 192 27.65 -15.95 4.85
N ASP A 193 28.52 -15.00 5.18
CA ASP A 193 28.34 -13.98 6.21
C ASP A 193 27.63 -12.71 5.70
N PHE A 194 27.06 -12.74 4.50
CA PHE A 194 26.30 -11.62 3.95
C PHE A 194 25.12 -11.23 4.85
N GLU A 195 24.82 -9.94 4.92
CA GLU A 195 23.80 -9.38 5.82
C GLU A 195 22.43 -10.08 5.65
N ASN A 196 22.05 -10.39 4.41
CA ASN A 196 20.87 -11.20 4.12
C ASN A 196 21.19 -12.70 4.18
N GLN A 197 21.14 -13.25 5.39
CA GLN A 197 21.39 -14.68 5.67
C GLN A 197 20.42 -15.65 4.98
N ASN A 198 19.22 -15.18 4.59
CA ASN A 198 18.29 -16.01 3.82
C ASN A 198 18.77 -16.15 2.38
N LEU A 199 19.22 -15.05 1.78
CA LEU A 199 19.78 -15.07 0.43
C LEU A 199 21.07 -15.92 0.35
N SER A 200 21.98 -15.78 1.32
CA SER A 200 23.24 -16.54 1.31
C SER A 200 23.01 -18.06 1.39
N LYS A 201 22.08 -18.50 2.24
CA LYS A 201 21.66 -19.91 2.33
C LYS A 201 20.99 -20.39 1.05
N TRP A 202 20.03 -19.63 0.54
CA TRP A 202 19.31 -19.98 -0.68
C TRP A 202 20.27 -20.10 -1.88
N VAL A 203 21.24 -19.19 -2.02
CA VAL A 203 22.28 -19.26 -3.06
C VAL A 203 23.12 -20.53 -2.94
N ALA A 204 23.51 -20.92 -1.72
CA ALA A 204 24.26 -22.16 -1.50
C ALA A 204 23.45 -23.40 -1.90
N GLU A 205 22.16 -23.43 -1.56
CA GLU A 205 21.22 -24.48 -1.97
C GLU A 205 21.07 -24.53 -3.49
N GLN A 206 20.92 -23.38 -4.16
CA GLN A 206 20.80 -23.34 -5.63
C GLN A 206 22.07 -23.80 -6.33
N ARG A 207 23.26 -23.52 -5.77
CA ARG A 207 24.52 -24.05 -6.32
C ARG A 207 24.59 -25.57 -6.22
N GLN A 208 24.16 -26.14 -5.09
CA GLN A 208 24.09 -27.59 -4.91
C GLN A 208 23.08 -28.23 -5.88
N ASN A 209 21.88 -27.67 -5.99
CA ASN A 209 20.85 -28.17 -6.90
C ASN A 209 21.27 -28.06 -8.37
N LEU A 210 21.96 -26.98 -8.76
CA LEU A 210 22.47 -26.82 -10.12
C LEU A 210 23.61 -27.81 -10.40
N LYS A 211 24.50 -28.06 -9.43
CA LYS A 211 25.53 -29.10 -9.54
C LYS A 211 24.92 -30.49 -9.76
N LEU A 212 23.87 -30.84 -9.00
CA LEU A 212 23.17 -32.12 -9.19
C LEU A 212 22.55 -32.21 -10.58
N HIS A 213 21.92 -31.13 -11.05
CA HIS A 213 21.36 -31.06 -12.40
C HIS A 213 22.44 -31.22 -13.49
N ASP A 214 23.58 -30.53 -13.37
CA ASP A 214 24.71 -30.62 -14.31
C ASP A 214 25.32 -32.04 -14.35
N GLU A 215 25.32 -32.75 -13.22
CA GLU A 215 25.76 -34.14 -13.11
C GLU A 215 24.70 -35.16 -13.56
N GLY A 216 23.52 -34.72 -14.01
CA GLY A 216 22.41 -35.59 -14.41
C GLY A 216 21.74 -36.35 -13.26
N LYS A 217 21.90 -35.87 -12.02
CA LYS A 217 21.27 -36.41 -10.82
C LYS A 217 19.93 -35.73 -10.56
N GLU A 218 19.13 -36.33 -9.69
CA GLU A 218 17.88 -35.73 -9.23
C GLU A 218 18.14 -34.38 -8.54
N SER A 219 17.47 -33.34 -9.03
CA SER A 219 17.56 -31.96 -8.56
C SER A 219 16.14 -31.43 -8.34
N GLU A 220 15.98 -30.55 -7.36
CA GLU A 220 14.69 -29.90 -7.08
C GLU A 220 14.36 -28.76 -8.06
N LEU A 221 15.33 -28.35 -8.88
CA LEU A 221 15.17 -27.28 -9.85
C LEU A 221 14.36 -27.72 -11.08
N LYS A 222 13.32 -26.94 -11.40
CA LYS A 222 12.65 -27.02 -12.71
C LYS A 222 13.52 -26.40 -13.80
N MET A 223 13.35 -26.85 -15.03
CA MET A 223 14.10 -26.32 -16.19
C MET A 223 13.98 -24.79 -16.34
N GLU A 224 12.82 -24.21 -16.05
CA GLU A 224 12.61 -22.76 -16.08
C GLU A 224 13.48 -22.03 -15.05
N GLN A 225 13.65 -22.60 -13.86
CA GLN A 225 14.49 -22.05 -12.79
C GLN A 225 15.98 -22.16 -13.14
N VAL A 226 16.40 -23.26 -13.78
CA VAL A 226 17.75 -23.44 -14.33
C VAL A 226 18.05 -22.35 -15.37
N ASN A 227 17.12 -22.12 -16.30
CA ASN A 227 17.26 -21.10 -17.33
C ASN A 227 17.35 -19.70 -16.72
N ALA A 228 16.53 -19.41 -15.71
CA ALA A 228 16.54 -18.14 -15.01
C ALA A 228 17.88 -17.89 -14.27
N LEU A 229 18.39 -18.86 -13.52
CA LEU A 229 19.71 -18.77 -12.89
C LEU A 229 20.83 -18.57 -13.93
N THR A 230 20.77 -19.32 -15.03
CA THR A 230 21.75 -19.21 -16.13
C THR A 230 21.74 -17.81 -16.74
N SER A 231 20.58 -17.15 -16.83
CA SER A 231 20.47 -15.78 -17.36
C SER A 231 21.21 -14.73 -16.53
N LEU A 232 21.41 -14.97 -15.23
CA LEU A 232 22.21 -14.13 -14.33
C LEU A 232 23.70 -14.52 -14.31
N CYS A 233 24.14 -15.40 -15.22
CA CYS A 233 25.47 -16.00 -15.18
C CYS A 233 25.77 -16.73 -13.85
N PHE A 234 24.74 -17.24 -13.17
CA PHE A 234 24.88 -18.03 -11.95
C PHE A 234 25.48 -19.40 -12.27
N ALA A 235 26.54 -19.78 -11.55
CA ALA A 235 27.24 -21.05 -11.76
C ALA A 235 27.21 -21.93 -10.51
N SER A 236 27.27 -23.25 -10.70
CA SER A 236 27.32 -24.24 -9.60
C SER A 236 28.60 -24.14 -8.75
N ALA A 237 29.66 -23.51 -9.27
CA ALA A 237 30.89 -23.17 -8.55
C ALA A 237 31.10 -21.64 -8.44
N THR A 238 31.70 -21.17 -7.35
CA THR A 238 32.12 -19.77 -7.18
C THR A 238 33.43 -19.51 -7.93
N ARG A 239 33.70 -18.26 -8.32
CA ARG A 239 34.89 -17.88 -9.11
C ARG A 239 36.23 -17.94 -8.35
N GLY A 240 36.35 -18.71 -7.26
CA GLY A 240 37.48 -18.57 -6.32
C GLY A 240 38.04 -19.83 -5.66
N ASN A 241 37.72 -21.06 -6.10
CA ASN A 241 38.25 -22.29 -5.49
C ASN A 241 39.35 -22.99 -6.32
N ASP A 242 40.01 -22.29 -7.23
CA ASP A 242 41.26 -22.74 -7.85
C ASP A 242 42.47 -22.09 -7.15
N VAL A 243 42.82 -22.60 -5.95
CA VAL A 243 44.18 -22.51 -5.37
C VAL A 243 44.50 -23.80 -4.63
#